data_AF-A0A967GNL5-F1
#
_entry.id   AF-A0A967GNL5-F1
#
_cell.length_a   1.000
_cell.length_b   1.000
_cell.length_c   1.000
_cell.angle_alpha   90.00
_cell.angle_beta   90.00
_cell.angle_gamma   90.00
#
_symmetry.space_group_name_H-M   'P 1'
#
loop_
_entity.id
_entity.type
_entity.pdbx_description
1 polymer ?
#
loop_
_entity_poly.entity_id
_entity_poly.type
_entity_poly.pdbx_seq_one_letter_code
_entity_poly.pdbx_strand_id
1 'polypeptide(L)'
;LASLKFAFARLGHEIEVSDDPARLRTASHVVLPGVGAARDAMARLERLGLTEALPALAVPVLGICLGMQLLFGHSDEEDADC
;
A
#
# COMPACT_ATOMS: atom_id res chain seq x y z
N LEU A 1 -9.59 5.14 2.11
CA LEU A 1 -8.74 5.73 3.18
C LEU A 1 -9.52 6.04 4.47
N ALA A 2 -10.67 6.71 4.42
CA ALA A 2 -11.45 7.03 5.63
C ALA A 2 -11.84 5.78 6.46
N SER A 3 -12.25 4.70 5.80
CA SER A 3 -12.56 3.42 6.46
C SER A 3 -11.40 2.88 7.30
N LEU A 4 -10.18 2.85 6.77
CA LEU A 4 -8.99 2.42 7.50
C LEU A 4 -8.66 3.36 8.66
N LYS A 5 -8.71 4.68 8.44
CA LYS A 5 -8.50 5.66 9.51
C LYS A 5 -9.45 5.42 10.68
N PHE A 6 -10.74 5.19 10.42
CA PHE A 6 -11.71 4.90 11.47
C PHE A 6 -11.51 3.53 12.13
N ALA A 7 -11.14 2.50 11.36
CA ALA A 7 -10.86 1.17 11.91
C ALA A 7 -9.70 1.22 12.91
N PHE A 8 -8.58 1.85 12.55
CA PHE A 8 -7.44 2.01 13.45
C PHE A 8 -7.77 2.93 14.64
N ALA A 9 -8.48 4.04 14.41
CA ALA A 9 -8.91 4.91 15.51
C ALA A 9 -9.79 4.17 16.53
N ARG A 10 -10.68 3.28 16.08
CA ARG A 10 -11.52 2.46 16.97
C ARG A 10 -10.72 1.41 17.76
N LEU A 11 -9.56 1.02 17.26
CA LEU A 11 -8.59 0.18 17.97
C LEU A 11 -7.64 1.00 18.86
N GLY A 12 -7.80 2.33 18.92
CA GLY A 12 -6.94 3.22 19.72
C GLY A 12 -5.58 3.53 19.06
N HIS A 13 -5.47 3.35 17.75
CA HIS A 13 -4.25 3.63 16.99
C HIS A 13 -4.45 4.81 16.03
N GLU A 14 -3.47 5.71 15.98
CA GLU A 14 -3.37 6.75 14.95
C GLU A 14 -2.57 6.22 13.76
N ILE A 15 -2.97 6.62 12.55
CA ILE A 15 -2.25 6.28 11.31
C ILE A 15 -1.88 7.52 10.54
N GLU A 16 -0.66 7.54 10.01
CA GLU A 16 -0.21 8.52 9.02
C GLU A 16 -0.52 7.98 7.61
N VAL A 17 -1.06 8.85 6.75
CA VAL A 17 -1.18 8.54 5.32
C VAL A 17 -0.04 9.25 4.62
N SER A 18 0.82 8.49 3.96
CA SER A 18 2.01 9.02 3.29
C SER A 18 2.27 8.27 1.98
N ASP A 19 2.75 9.01 1.00
CA ASP A 19 3.34 8.51 -0.25
C ASP A 19 4.85 8.78 -0.31
N ASP A 20 5.46 9.24 0.79
CA ASP A 20 6.89 9.51 0.89
C ASP A 20 7.67 8.23 1.30
N PRO A 21 8.55 7.69 0.44
CA PRO A 21 9.38 6.53 0.75
C PRO A 21 10.19 6.68 2.04
N ALA A 22 10.63 7.90 2.39
CA ALA A 22 11.38 8.14 3.61
C ALA A 22 10.52 7.94 4.87
N ARG A 23 9.26 8.39 4.84
CA ARG A 23 8.30 8.16 5.93
C ARG A 23 8.00 6.67 6.08
N LEU A 24 7.76 5.97 4.97
CA LEU A 24 7.48 4.53 4.97
C LEU A 24 8.60 3.71 5.60
N ARG A 25 9.87 4.04 5.33
CA ARG A 25 11.04 3.37 5.93
C ARG A 25 11.17 3.56 7.44
N THR A 26 10.63 4.65 7.98
CA THR A 26 10.67 4.95 9.42
C THR A 26 9.43 4.47 10.18
N ALA A 27 8.39 4.03 9.47
CA ALA A 27 7.17 3.51 10.09
C ALA A 27 7.44 2.18 10.78
N SER A 28 6.70 1.88 11.85
CA SER A 28 6.80 0.56 12.50
C SER A 28 6.11 -0.54 11.67
N HIS A 29 5.06 -0.18 10.94
CA HIS A 29 4.25 -1.04 10.09
C HIS A 29 3.73 -0.21 8.92
N VAL A 30 3.54 -0.85 7.76
CA VAL A 30 2.95 -0.22 6.58
C VAL A 30 1.70 -0.96 6.17
N VAL A 31 0.64 -0.22 5.83
CA VAL A 31 -0.60 -0.78 5.28
C VAL A 31 -0.75 -0.27 3.85
N LEU A 32 -0.80 -1.19 2.89
CA LEU A 32 -1.08 -0.89 1.49
C LEU A 32 -2.58 -1.09 1.23
N PRO A 33 -3.38 0.00 1.12
CA PRO A 33 -4.81 -0.12 0.93
C PRO A 33 -5.17 -0.51 -0.50
N GLY A 34 -6.19 -1.36 -0.66
CA GLY A 34 -6.79 -1.61 -1.96
C GLY A 34 -7.86 -0.56 -2.32
N VAL A 35 -7.60 0.25 -3.36
CA VAL A 35 -8.58 1.18 -3.94
C VAL A 35 -8.43 1.22 -5.45
N GLY A 36 -9.55 1.14 -6.18
CA GLY A 36 -9.55 1.15 -7.64
C GLY A 36 -9.25 -0.23 -8.23
N ALA A 37 -8.43 -0.26 -9.27
CA ALA A 37 -8.08 -1.45 -10.01
C ALA A 37 -6.55 -1.59 -10.15
N ALA A 38 -6.06 -2.80 -10.42
CA ALA A 38 -4.64 -3.15 -10.31
C ALA A 38 -3.75 -2.34 -11.24
N ARG A 39 -4.14 -2.20 -12.50
CA ARG A 39 -3.36 -1.47 -13.50
C ARG A 39 -3.18 0.00 -13.11
N ASP A 40 -4.27 0.65 -12.70
CA ASP A 40 -4.27 2.06 -12.28
C ASP A 40 -3.48 2.28 -10.99
N ALA A 41 -3.59 1.33 -10.05
CA ALA A 41 -2.86 1.41 -8.79
C ALA A 41 -1.34 1.26 -9.00
N MET A 42 -0.91 0.32 -9.84
CA MET A 42 0.51 0.15 -10.19
C MET A 42 1.08 1.38 -10.90
N ALA A 43 0.37 1.94 -11.88
CA ALA A 43 0.79 3.18 -12.54
C ALA A 43 0.92 4.35 -11.55
N ARG A 44 0.05 4.42 -10.54
CA ARG A 44 0.17 5.42 -9.46
C ARG A 44 1.38 5.15 -8.57
N LEU A 45 1.64 3.92 -8.17
CA LEU A 45 2.82 3.56 -7.36
C LEU A 45 4.11 3.90 -8.10
N GLU A 46 4.18 3.61 -9.40
CA GLU A 46 5.35 3.94 -10.23
C GLU A 46 5.60 5.44 -10.28
N ARG A 47 4.55 6.24 -10.53
CA ARG A 47 4.65 7.72 -10.53
C ARG A 47 5.08 8.30 -9.17
N LEU A 48 4.78 7.61 -8.08
CA LEU A 48 5.18 8.00 -6.72
C LEU A 48 6.55 7.43 -6.32
N GLY A 49 7.21 6.64 -7.18
CA GLY A 49 8.47 5.97 -6.87
C GLY A 49 8.32 4.89 -5.78
N LEU A 50 7.11 4.35 -5.60
CA LEU A 50 6.78 3.39 -4.55
C LEU A 50 6.93 1.93 -4.98
N THR A 51 6.98 1.64 -6.29
CA THR A 51 7.20 0.29 -6.82
C THR A 51 8.55 -0.29 -6.39
N GLU A 52 9.59 0.53 -6.31
CA GLU A 52 10.89 0.12 -5.78
C GLU A 52 10.96 0.21 -4.25
N ALA A 53 10.26 1.18 -3.65
CA ALA A 53 10.33 1.43 -2.22
C ALA A 53 9.62 0.36 -1.39
N LEU A 54 8.44 -0.10 -1.82
CA LEU A 54 7.61 -1.05 -1.05
C LEU A 54 8.31 -2.40 -0.84
N PRO A 55 8.89 -3.06 -1.86
CA PRO A 55 9.63 -4.32 -1.67
C PRO A 55 10.91 -4.17 -0.83
N ALA A 56 11.48 -2.97 -0.79
CA ALA A 56 12.69 -2.67 -0.01
C ALA A 56 12.42 -2.38 1.48
N LEU A 57 11.15 -2.35 1.91
CA LEU A 57 10.81 -2.11 3.31
C LEU A 57 11.25 -3.29 4.19
N ALA A 58 11.98 -2.99 5.26
CA ALA A 58 12.38 -3.96 6.28
C ALA A 58 11.37 -4.06 7.45
N VAL A 59 10.15 -3.57 7.25
CA VAL A 59 9.08 -3.51 8.26
C VAL A 59 7.87 -4.31 7.77
N PRO A 60 7.01 -4.82 8.66
CA PRO A 60 5.85 -5.58 8.23
C PRO A 60 4.92 -4.74 7.34
N VAL A 61 4.55 -5.31 6.19
CA VAL A 61 3.61 -4.72 5.24
C VAL A 61 2.33 -5.55 5.20
N LEU A 62 1.17 -4.89 5.38
CA LEU A 62 -0.14 -5.49 5.25
C LEU A 62 -0.85 -4.92 4.01
N GLY A 63 -1.00 -5.73 2.98
CA GLY A 63 -1.89 -5.42 1.85
C GLY A 63 -3.35 -5.77 2.17
N ILE A 64 -4.30 -4.92 1.79
CA ILE A 64 -5.74 -5.16 1.99
C ILE A 64 -6.47 -5.15 0.65
N CYS A 65 -7.22 -6.22 0.36
CA CYS A 65 -7.96 -6.40 -0.90
C CYS A 65 -7.01 -6.25 -2.10
N LEU A 66 -7.26 -5.30 -3.01
CA LEU A 66 -6.36 -4.96 -4.10
C LEU A 66 -4.92 -4.71 -3.62
N GLY A 67 -4.73 -4.02 -2.49
CA GLY A 67 -3.39 -3.75 -1.98
C GLY A 67 -2.60 -5.00 -1.59
N MET A 68 -3.25 -6.15 -1.40
CA MET A 68 -2.58 -7.45 -1.23
C MET A 68 -2.12 -8.01 -2.59
N GLN A 69 -2.93 -7.86 -3.64
CA GLN A 69 -2.59 -8.32 -4.99
C GLN A 69 -1.32 -7.60 -5.51
N LEU A 70 -1.21 -6.30 -5.24
CA LEU A 70 -0.06 -5.47 -5.64
C LEU A 70 1.27 -5.84 -4.96
N LEU A 71 1.26 -6.76 -3.99
CA LEU A 71 2.48 -7.28 -3.35
C LEU A 71 3.04 -8.54 -4.03
N PHE A 72 2.33 -9.06 -5.03
CA PHE A 72 2.79 -10.16 -5.90
C PHE A 72 3.33 -9.59 -7.21
N GLY A 73 3.86 -10.45 -8.08
CA GLY A 73 4.38 -10.02 -9.39
C GLY A 73 3.30 -9.78 -10.46
N HIS A 74 2.06 -10.23 -10.23
CA HIS A 74 0.98 -10.12 -11.21
C HIS A 74 -0.40 -10.24 -10.53
N SER A 75 -1.39 -9.57 -11.11
CA SER A 75 -2.80 -9.63 -10.74
C SER A 75 -3.65 -10.05 -11.95
N ASP A 76 -4.38 -11.16 -11.80
CA ASP A 76 -5.37 -11.60 -12.79
C ASP A 76 -6.50 -10.57 -12.98
N GLU A 77 -6.75 -9.74 -11.96
CA GLU A 77 -7.65 -8.59 -12.07
C GLU A 77 -7.01 -7.57 -13.02
N GLU A 78 -7.63 -7.42 -14.19
CA GLU A 78 -7.18 -6.59 -15.31
C GLU A 78 -5.91 -7.06 -16.03
N ASP A 79 -5.37 -8.26 -15.78
CA ASP A 79 -4.12 -8.75 -16.40
C ASP A 79 -2.99 -7.72 -16.23
N ALA A 80 -2.62 -7.46 -14.98
CA ALA A 80 -1.75 -6.36 -14.58
C ALA A 80 -0.48 -6.85 -13.87
N ASP A 81 0.68 -6.45 -14.37
CA ASP A 81 1.97 -6.66 -13.71
C ASP A 81 2.07 -5.77 -12.47
N CYS A 82 2.52 -6.37 -11.37
CA CYS A 82 2.59 -5.77 -10.04
C CYS A 82 4.03 -5.79 -9.48
#